data_AF-A0A2P7BV93-F1
#
_entry.id   AF-A0A2P7BV93-F1
#
_cell.length_a   1.000
_cell.length_b   1.000
_cell.length_c   1.000
_cell.angle_alpha   90.00
_cell.angle_beta   90.00
_cell.angle_gamma   90.00
#
_symmetry.space_group_name_H-M   'P 1'
#
loop_
_entity.id
_entity.type
_entity.pdbx_description
1 polymer ?
#
loop_
_entity_poly.entity_id
_entity_poly.type
_entity_poly.pdbx_seq_one_letter_code
_entity_poly.pdbx_strand_id
1 'polypeptide(L)'
;MNGARVEGTESRLGVVIRQHRVTRQKIDWLYGAWEDCDESNEKYAKLERRLAAATDAELRARSEVLSFPVNTLEDMVAKAIHLRSLLTEGDDGLDKYELDILLHSLTLPTNTRSRRKK
;
A
#
# COMPACT_ATOMS: atom_id res chain seq x y z
N MET A 1 -30.19 -13.28 -17.60
CA MET A 1 -29.10 -12.36 -18.00
C MET A 1 -27.88 -12.72 -17.18
N ASN A 2 -26.96 -13.47 -17.78
CA ASN A 2 -25.72 -13.87 -17.11
C ASN A 2 -24.78 -12.67 -17.11
N GLY A 3 -24.72 -11.97 -15.98
CA GLY A 3 -23.71 -10.95 -15.73
C GLY A 3 -22.36 -11.64 -15.61
N ALA A 4 -21.71 -11.86 -16.75
CA ALA A 4 -20.31 -12.25 -16.77
C ALA A 4 -19.55 -11.18 -15.98
N ARG A 5 -18.99 -11.55 -14.82
CA ARG A 5 -17.96 -10.77 -14.17
C ARG A 5 -16.84 -10.65 -15.21
N VAL A 6 -16.73 -9.47 -15.80
CA VAL A 6 -15.53 -9.10 -16.54
C VAL A 6 -14.44 -9.15 -15.48
N GLU A 7 -13.64 -10.22 -15.48
CA GLU A 7 -12.33 -10.24 -14.85
C GLU A 7 -11.51 -9.16 -15.57
N GLY A 8 -11.72 -7.92 -15.13
CA GLY A 8 -10.92 -6.80 -15.56
C GLY A 8 -9.50 -7.06 -15.10
N THR A 9 -8.55 -6.95 -16.02
CA THR A 9 -7.12 -6.86 -15.69
C THR A 9 -6.94 -5.91 -14.50
N GLU A 10 -6.26 -6.38 -13.45
CA GLU A 10 -6.04 -5.62 -12.23
C GLU A 10 -5.48 -4.23 -12.57
N SER A 11 -6.07 -3.18 -11.97
CA SER A 11 -5.58 -1.82 -12.19
C SER A 11 -4.17 -1.67 -11.62
N ARG A 12 -3.36 -0.77 -12.20
CA ARG A 12 -2.00 -0.52 -11.71
C ARG A 12 -1.99 -0.14 -10.23
N LEU A 13 -2.95 0.67 -9.78
CA LEU A 13 -3.11 0.98 -8.36
C LEU A 13 -3.46 -0.27 -7.54
N GLY A 14 -4.31 -1.16 -8.06
CA GLY A 14 -4.64 -2.43 -7.42
C GLY A 14 -3.40 -3.29 -7.17
N VAL A 15 -2.51 -3.39 -8.17
CA VAL A 15 -1.22 -4.09 -8.04
C VAL A 15 -0.36 -3.48 -6.94
N VAL A 16 -0.24 -2.15 -6.92
CA VAL A 16 0.57 -1.42 -5.91
C VAL A 16 0.00 -1.60 -4.50
N ILE A 17 -1.32 -1.51 -4.33
CA ILE A 17 -2.00 -1.77 -3.06
C ILE A 17 -1.80 -3.23 -2.62
N ARG A 18 -1.93 -4.19 -3.53
CA ARG A 18 -1.71 -5.61 -3.24
C ARG A 18 -0.28 -5.86 -2.78
N GLN A 19 0.70 -5.26 -3.46
CA GLN A 19 2.10 -5.39 -3.10
C GLN A 19 2.35 -4.89 -1.67
N HIS A 20 1.80 -3.73 -1.31
CA HIS A 20 1.87 -3.20 0.05
C HIS A 20 1.26 -4.14 1.10
N ARG A 21 0.09 -4.72 0.80
CA ARG A 21 -0.57 -5.69 1.71
C ARG A 21 0.28 -6.93 1.91
N VAL A 22 0.85 -7.47 0.84
CA VAL A 22 1.72 -8.66 0.89
C VAL A 22 2.97 -8.40 1.72
N THR A 23 3.58 -7.23 1.60
CA THR A 23 4.77 -6.88 2.40
C THR A 23 4.42 -6.70 3.87
N ARG A 24 3.27 -6.10 4.21
CA ARG A 24 2.77 -6.02 5.60
C ARG A 24 2.51 -7.39 6.21
N GLN A 25 1.75 -8.24 5.52
CA GLN A 25 1.49 -9.61 5.98
C GLN A 25 2.77 -10.42 6.22
N LYS A 26 3.80 -10.18 5.42
CA LYS A 26 5.10 -10.82 5.60
C LYS A 26 5.82 -10.32 6.85
N ILE A 27 5.72 -9.03 7.18
CA ILE A 27 6.24 -8.46 8.42
C ILE A 27 5.51 -9.07 9.62
N ASP A 28 4.18 -9.07 9.60
CA ASP A 28 3.36 -9.65 10.69
C ASP A 28 3.71 -11.12 10.92
N TRP A 29 3.85 -11.91 9.85
CA TRP A 29 4.26 -13.31 9.93
C TRP A 29 5.68 -13.48 10.48
N LEU A 30 6.62 -12.59 10.12
CA LEU A 30 7.99 -12.63 10.63
C LEU A 30 8.06 -12.25 12.11
N TYR A 31 7.26 -11.29 12.57
CA TYR A 31 7.15 -10.94 13.99
C TYR A 31 6.54 -12.09 14.80
N GLY A 32 5.47 -12.72 14.34
CA GLY A 32 4.93 -13.90 15.02
C GLY A 32 5.95 -15.03 15.12
N ALA A 33 6.71 -15.29 14.06
CA ALA A 33 7.80 -16.27 14.09
C ALA A 33 8.99 -15.86 14.99
N TRP A 34 9.15 -14.56 15.27
CA TRP A 34 10.18 -14.02 16.16
C TRP A 34 9.80 -14.21 17.62
N GLU A 35 8.54 -13.94 17.98
CA GLU A 35 8.02 -14.16 19.34
C GLU A 35 8.18 -15.64 19.77
N ASP A 36 8.10 -16.56 18.81
CA ASP A 36 8.28 -18.00 19.02
C ASP A 36 9.76 -18.45 19.03
N CYS A 37 10.73 -17.55 18.80
CA CYS A 37 12.14 -17.90 18.61
C CYS A 37 13.02 -17.54 19.81
N ASP A 38 13.75 -18.53 20.33
CA ASP A 38 14.72 -18.33 21.41
C ASP A 38 15.95 -17.53 20.90
N GLU A 39 16.27 -16.42 21.55
CA GLU A 39 17.25 -15.40 21.08
C GLU A 39 18.67 -15.95 20.86
N SER A 40 18.99 -17.07 21.49
CA SER A 40 20.32 -17.72 21.41
C SER A 40 20.53 -18.56 20.13
N ASN A 41 19.55 -18.56 19.23
CA ASN A 41 19.54 -19.44 18.06
C ASN A 41 20.07 -18.72 16.80
N GLU A 42 20.87 -19.39 15.98
CA GLU A 42 21.26 -18.91 14.64
C GLU A 42 20.03 -18.54 13.77
N LYS A 43 18.88 -19.17 14.05
CA LYS A 43 17.57 -18.83 13.46
C LYS A 43 17.14 -17.40 13.75
N TYR A 44 17.48 -16.83 14.90
CA TYR A 44 17.16 -15.46 15.29
C TYR A 44 17.84 -14.44 14.37
N ALA A 45 19.17 -14.56 14.18
CA ALA A 45 19.92 -13.68 13.27
C ALA A 45 19.47 -13.79 11.80
N LYS A 46 18.87 -14.94 11.42
CA LYS A 46 18.25 -15.12 10.10
C LYS A 46 16.87 -14.46 10.04
N LEU A 47 16.07 -14.52 11.10
CA LEU A 47 14.79 -13.81 11.21
C LEU A 47 15.00 -12.30 11.19
N GLU A 48 15.98 -11.78 11.92
CA GLU A 48 16.39 -10.37 11.90
C GLU A 48 16.67 -9.85 10.50
N ARG A 49 17.54 -10.53 9.75
CA ARG A 49 17.83 -10.15 8.36
C ARG A 49 16.60 -10.20 7.46
N ARG A 50 15.72 -11.17 7.67
CA ARG A 50 14.48 -11.30 6.88
C ARG A 50 13.48 -10.21 7.21
N LEU A 51 13.38 -9.82 8.49
CA LEU A 51 12.52 -8.76 8.97
C LEU A 51 12.99 -7.42 8.41
N ALA A 52 14.28 -7.10 8.52
CA ALA A 52 14.86 -5.90 7.93
C ALA A 52 14.57 -5.79 6.42
N ALA A 53 14.79 -6.88 5.67
CA ALA A 53 14.48 -6.91 4.24
C ALA A 53 12.98 -6.79 3.92
N ALA A 54 12.10 -7.29 4.79
CA ALA A 54 10.66 -7.15 4.64
C ALA A 54 10.19 -5.72 4.95
N THR A 55 10.73 -5.09 5.99
CA THR A 55 10.50 -3.68 6.33
C THR A 55 10.94 -2.75 5.22
N ASP A 56 12.13 -2.95 4.65
CA ASP A 56 12.60 -2.16 3.50
C ASP A 56 11.68 -2.31 2.27
N ALA A 57 11.16 -3.52 2.05
CA ALA A 57 10.23 -3.77 0.95
C ALA A 57 8.86 -3.12 1.17
N GLU A 58 8.38 -3.14 2.42
CA GLU A 58 7.13 -2.49 2.80
C GLU A 58 7.26 -0.97 2.67
N LEU A 59 8.34 -0.36 3.16
CA LEU A 59 8.56 1.08 3.06
C LEU A 59 8.54 1.56 1.61
N ARG A 60 9.16 0.80 0.70
CA ARG A 60 9.10 1.07 -0.75
C ARG A 60 7.68 0.97 -1.29
N ALA A 61 6.96 -0.10 -0.95
CA ALA A 61 5.58 -0.29 -1.40
C ALA A 61 4.64 0.78 -0.83
N ARG A 62 4.86 1.22 0.41
CA ARG A 62 4.09 2.27 1.09
C ARG A 62 4.30 3.61 0.40
N SER A 63 5.56 3.95 0.13
CA SER A 63 5.92 5.14 -0.65
C SER A 63 5.29 5.13 -2.04
N GLU A 64 5.27 3.97 -2.70
CA GLU A 64 4.63 3.81 -4.02
C GLU A 64 3.12 4.02 -3.95
N VAL A 65 2.42 3.41 -2.97
CA VAL A 65 0.99 3.65 -2.73
C VAL A 65 0.73 5.13 -2.50
N LEU A 66 1.46 5.78 -1.60
CA LEU A 66 1.25 7.17 -1.21
C LEU A 66 1.46 8.12 -2.41
N SER A 67 2.51 7.90 -3.20
CA SER A 67 2.82 8.73 -4.37
C SER A 67 2.03 8.37 -5.63
N PHE A 68 1.32 7.22 -5.66
CA PHE A 68 0.61 6.78 -6.85
C PHE A 68 -0.43 7.83 -7.31
N PRO A 69 -0.39 8.27 -8.59
CA PRO A 69 -1.30 9.28 -9.09
C PRO A 69 -2.73 8.74 -9.21
N VAL A 70 -3.68 9.45 -8.62
CA VAL A 70 -5.11 9.13 -8.74
C VAL A 70 -5.64 9.81 -10.00
N ASN A 71 -6.05 9.02 -11.00
CA ASN A 71 -6.54 9.56 -12.28
C ASN A 71 -8.05 9.37 -12.46
N THR A 72 -8.67 8.48 -11.70
CA THR A 72 -10.11 8.20 -11.76
C THR A 72 -10.76 8.20 -10.38
N LEU A 73 -12.09 8.19 -10.34
CA LEU A 73 -12.83 8.05 -9.08
C LEU A 73 -12.61 6.66 -8.46
N GLU A 74 -12.47 5.62 -9.28
CA GLU A 74 -12.15 4.27 -8.81
C GLU A 74 -10.79 4.22 -8.14
N ASP A 75 -9.78 4.92 -8.68
CA ASP A 75 -8.47 5.04 -8.06
C ASP A 75 -8.57 5.73 -6.68
N MET A 76 -9.37 6.80 -6.61
CA MET A 76 -9.59 7.54 -5.36
C MET A 76 -10.25 6.65 -4.30
N VAL A 77 -11.28 5.90 -4.68
CA VAL A 77 -12.00 4.99 -3.78
C VAL A 77 -11.07 3.86 -3.31
N ALA A 78 -10.32 3.23 -4.21
CA ALA A 78 -9.39 2.16 -3.86
C ALA A 78 -8.31 2.64 -2.89
N LYS A 79 -7.72 3.81 -3.16
CA LYS A 79 -6.70 4.41 -2.30
C LYS A 79 -7.28 4.80 -0.93
N ALA A 80 -8.46 5.42 -0.89
CA ALA A 80 -9.13 5.79 0.36
C ALA A 80 -9.50 4.57 1.23
N ILE A 81 -10.02 3.50 0.62
CA ILE A 81 -10.31 2.24 1.32
C ILE A 81 -9.04 1.66 1.92
N HIS A 82 -7.96 1.61 1.15
CA HIS A 82 -6.69 1.06 1.62
C HIS A 82 -6.10 1.88 2.76
N LEU A 83 -6.08 3.21 2.65
CA LEU A 83 -5.59 4.10 3.70
C LEU A 83 -6.42 4.03 4.97
N ARG A 84 -7.75 3.91 4.84
CA ARG A 84 -8.63 3.69 5.99
C ARG A 84 -8.24 2.42 6.72
N SER A 85 -7.99 1.32 6.01
CA SER A 85 -7.49 0.07 6.62
C SER A 85 -6.20 0.31 7.39
N LEU A 86 -5.22 1.01 6.81
CA LEU A 86 -3.95 1.30 7.50
C LEU A 86 -4.16 2.10 8.79
N LEU A 87 -5.05 3.09 8.77
CA LEU A 87 -5.36 3.92 9.94
C LEU A 87 -6.13 3.17 11.03
N THR A 88 -6.92 2.15 10.67
CA THR A 88 -7.73 1.38 11.64
C THR A 88 -7.01 0.16 12.20
N GLU A 89 -6.03 -0.40 11.49
CA GLU A 89 -5.37 -1.66 11.84
C GLU A 89 -4.20 -1.48 12.85
N GLY A 90 -3.99 -0.27 13.40
CA GLY A 90 -3.16 -0.07 14.59
C GLY A 90 -1.65 0.03 14.36
N ASP A 91 -1.22 0.25 13.12
CA ASP A 91 0.16 0.66 12.84
C ASP A 91 0.36 2.12 13.24
N ASP A 92 1.59 2.52 13.58
CA ASP A 92 1.97 3.93 13.69
C ASP A 92 1.39 4.67 12.48
N GLY A 93 0.40 5.53 12.76
CA GLY A 93 -0.47 6.10 11.75
C GLY A 93 0.32 6.86 10.68
N LEU A 94 -0.35 7.25 9.59
CA LEU A 94 0.25 8.13 8.60
C LEU A 94 0.93 9.30 9.30
N ASP A 95 2.26 9.39 9.18
CA ASP A 95 2.97 10.52 9.75
C ASP A 95 2.62 11.79 8.96
N LYS A 96 3.04 12.96 9.47
CA LYS A 96 2.73 14.24 8.84
C LYS A 96 3.24 14.31 7.38
N TYR A 97 4.41 13.74 7.12
CA TYR A 97 5.01 13.75 5.79
C TYR A 97 4.25 12.81 4.84
N GLU A 98 3.84 11.65 5.31
CA GLU A 98 3.02 10.70 4.55
C GLU A 98 1.62 11.26 4.26
N LEU A 99 1.04 12.00 5.21
CA LEU A 99 -0.21 12.73 5.00
C LEU A 99 -0.07 13.81 3.92
N ASP A 100 1.03 14.56 3.93
CA ASP A 100 1.30 15.57 2.90
C ASP A 100 1.48 14.94 1.51
N ILE A 101 2.22 13.82 1.41
CA ILE A 101 2.35 13.07 0.15
C ILE A 101 0.98 12.59 -0.35
N LEU A 102 0.18 12.05 0.57
CA LEU A 102 -1.16 11.60 0.25
C LEU A 102 -2.01 12.74 -0.31
N LEU A 103 -2.07 13.88 0.39
CA LEU A 103 -2.84 15.05 -0.03
C LEU A 103 -2.37 15.56 -1.40
N HIS A 104 -1.05 15.56 -1.68
CA HIS A 104 -0.51 15.90 -2.98
C HIS A 104 -0.95 14.95 -4.09
N SER A 105 -0.98 13.64 -3.80
CA SER A 105 -1.43 12.64 -4.78
C SER A 105 -2.92 12.78 -5.16
N LEU A 106 -3.71 13.43 -4.30
CA LEU A 106 -5.15 13.67 -4.47
C LEU A 106 -5.47 15.03 -5.12
N THR A 107 -4.52 15.97 -5.14
CA THR A 107 -4.74 17.37 -5.53
C THR A 107 -4.13 17.76 -6.88
N LEU A 108 -3.40 16.87 -7.56
CA LEU A 108 -2.88 17.15 -8.89
C LEU A 108 -4.00 17.27 -9.94
N PRO A 109 -3.89 18.23 -10.86
CA PRO A 109 -5.03 18.84 -11.51
C PRO A 109 -5.72 17.87 -12.46
N THR A 110 -7.04 17.74 -12.29
CA THR A 110 -7.94 17.37 -13.39
C THR A 110 -7.57 18.26 -14.56
N ASN A 111 -6.91 17.70 -15.57
CA ASN A 111 -6.72 18.37 -16.84
C ASN A 111 -8.12 18.48 -17.45
N THR A 112 -8.87 19.50 -17.02
CA THR A 112 -10.10 19.93 -17.66
C THR A 112 -9.69 20.31 -19.06
N ARG A 113 -9.72 19.33 -19.97
CA ARG A 113 -9.82 19.57 -21.40
C ARG A 113 -11.09 20.38 -21.57
N SER A 114 -10.92 21.70 -21.47
CA SER A 114 -11.84 22.70 -21.95
C SER A 114 -12.08 22.32 -23.41
N ARG A 115 -13.20 21.65 -23.67
CA ARG A 115 -13.78 21.53 -25.00
C ARG A 115 -14.06 22.96 -25.44
N ARG A 116 -13.05 23.64 -26.00
CA ARG A 116 -13.28 24.80 -26.85
C ARG A 116 -13.97 24.27 -28.09
N LYS A 117 -15.29 24.38 -28.08
CA LYS A 117 -16.08 24.44 -29.32
C LYS A 117 -15.53 25.60 -30.15
N LYS A 118 -15.10 25.30 -31.37
CA LYS A 118 -15.35 26.13 -32.55
C LYS A 118 -15.42 25.21 -33.75
#